data_AF-A0A1P8M7K0-F1
#
_entry.id   AF-A0A1P8M7K0-F1
#
_cell.length_a   1.000
_cell.length_b   1.000
_cell.length_c   1.000
_cell.angle_alpha   90.00
_cell.angle_beta   90.00
_cell.angle_gamma   90.00
#
_symmetry.space_group_name_H-M   'P 1'
#
loop_
_entity.id
_entity.type
_entity.pdbx_description
1 polymer ?
#
loop_
_entity_poly.entity_id
_entity_poly.type
_entity_poly.pdbx_seq_one_letter_code
_entity_poly.pdbx_strand_id
1 'polypeptide(L)'
;MNEAKGPRRLQPRMTRGGFRFLFVAWTVTALFQLVVLILFWVAGKPWELASYLWLATILVALGGLAFLLYARRNDRPFWDEEEARRAEWNRRGRAL
;
A
#
# COMPACT_ATOMS: atom_id res chain seq x y z
N MET A 1 16.80 -20.76 29.03
CA MET A 1 16.91 -19.54 28.21
C MET A 1 15.54 -19.33 27.56
N ASN A 2 14.67 -18.54 28.19
CA ASN A 2 13.31 -18.31 27.71
C ASN A 2 13.35 -17.23 26.62
N GLU A 3 13.31 -17.66 25.36
CA GLU A 3 13.09 -16.76 24.23
C GLU A 3 11.73 -16.09 24.41
N ALA A 4 11.74 -14.81 24.77
CA ALA A 4 10.56 -13.97 24.82
C ALA A 4 9.91 -13.95 23.43
N LYS A 5 8.89 -14.79 23.23
CA LYS A 5 7.94 -14.68 22.12
C LYS A 5 7.23 -13.33 22.27
N GLY A 6 7.83 -12.28 21.71
CA GLY A 6 7.18 -11.00 21.52
C GLY A 6 5.83 -11.19 20.83
N PRO A 7 4.86 -10.29 21.08
CA PRO A 7 3.47 -10.48 20.68
C PRO A 7 3.36 -10.85 19.20
N ARG A 8 2.86 -12.05 18.95
CA ARG A 8 2.64 -12.60 17.61
C ARG A 8 1.62 -11.70 16.93
N ARG A 9 2.08 -10.74 16.11
CA ARG A 9 1.18 -9.92 15.30
C ARG A 9 0.34 -10.87 14.43
N LEU A 10 -0.99 -10.76 14.57
CA LEU A 10 -1.96 -11.51 13.76
C LEU A 10 -1.95 -11.05 12.29
N GLN A 11 -1.38 -9.88 11.99
CA GLN A 11 -1.27 -9.38 10.63
C GLN A 11 -0.03 -9.96 9.94
N PRO A 12 -0.18 -10.59 8.76
CA PRO A 12 0.97 -11.01 7.96
C PRO A 12 1.81 -9.78 7.61
N ARG A 13 3.12 -9.85 7.87
CA ARG A 13 4.05 -8.75 7.53
C ARG A 13 4.05 -8.52 6.03
N MET A 14 3.88 -7.28 5.62
CA MET A 14 3.86 -6.94 4.20
C MET A 14 5.30 -6.79 3.70
N THR A 15 5.65 -7.40 2.56
CA THR A 15 6.98 -7.19 1.96
C THR A 15 7.07 -5.79 1.37
N ARG A 16 8.26 -5.19 1.35
CA ARG A 16 8.49 -3.84 0.76
C ARG A 16 8.06 -3.76 -0.70
N GLY A 17 8.22 -4.85 -1.47
CA GLY A 17 7.76 -4.94 -2.85
C GLY A 17 6.24 -4.93 -2.98
N GLY A 18 5.55 -5.75 -2.17
CA GLY A 18 4.09 -5.77 -2.12
C GLY A 18 3.51 -4.41 -1.70
N PHE A 19 4.13 -3.75 -0.72
CA PHE A 19 3.74 -2.41 -0.30
C PHE A 19 3.80 -1.40 -1.46
N ARG A 20 4.93 -1.35 -2.19
CA ARG A 20 5.10 -0.41 -3.32
C ARG A 20 4.06 -0.65 -4.40
N PHE A 21 3.81 -1.92 -4.75
CA PHE A 21 2.81 -2.28 -5.76
C PHE A 21 1.40 -1.83 -5.34
N LEU A 22 0.95 -2.20 -4.13
CA LEU A 22 -0.38 -1.81 -3.66
C LEU A 22 -0.50 -0.29 -3.51
N PHE A 23 0.54 0.38 -3.01
CA PHE A 23 0.53 1.83 -2.85
C PHE A 23 0.37 2.54 -4.21
N VAL A 24 1.13 2.12 -5.22
CA VAL A 24 1.02 2.67 -6.58
C VAL A 24 -0.35 2.35 -7.18
N ALA A 25 -0.82 1.10 -7.07
CA ALA A 25 -2.12 0.68 -7.59
C ALA A 25 -3.26 1.52 -7.01
N TRP A 26 -3.35 1.64 -5.68
CA TRP A 26 -4.36 2.45 -5.02
C TRP A 26 -4.27 3.93 -5.38
N THR A 27 -3.06 4.48 -5.52
CA THR A 27 -2.86 5.88 -5.93
C THR A 27 -3.37 6.11 -7.35
N VAL A 28 -2.99 5.25 -8.29
CA VAL A 28 -3.41 5.36 -9.70
C VAL A 28 -4.93 5.22 -9.82
N THR A 29 -5.52 4.24 -9.13
CA THR A 29 -6.97 4.07 -9.10
C THR A 29 -7.67 5.30 -8.56
N ALA A 30 -7.25 5.84 -7.41
CA ALA A 30 -7.86 7.02 -6.81
C ALA A 30 -7.78 8.25 -7.74
N LEU A 31 -6.62 8.50 -8.35
CA LEU A 31 -6.42 9.62 -9.28
C LEU A 31 -7.27 9.45 -10.54
N PHE A 32 -7.29 8.27 -11.13
CA PHE A 32 -8.10 8.00 -12.33
C PHE A 32 -9.59 8.27 -12.06
N GLN A 33 -10.11 7.75 -10.95
CA GLN A 33 -11.51 7.98 -10.59
C GLN A 33 -11.82 9.45 -10.30
N LEU A 34 -10.90 10.17 -9.65
CA LEU A 34 -11.05 11.60 -9.41
C LEU A 34 -11.12 12.39 -10.72
N VAL A 35 -10.27 12.07 -11.70
CA VAL A 35 -10.28 12.70 -13.03
C VAL A 35 -11.61 12.45 -13.74
N VAL A 36 -12.10 11.20 -13.74
CA VAL A 36 -13.40 10.87 -14.35
C VAL A 36 -14.53 11.68 -13.71
N LEU A 37 -14.55 11.77 -12.38
CA LEU A 37 -15.59 12.49 -11.64
C LEU A 37 -15.54 14.01 -11.93
N ILE A 38 -14.35 14.59 -12.02
CA ILE A 38 -14.16 16.00 -12.43
C ILE A 38 -14.66 16.22 -13.86
N LEU A 39 -14.33 15.34 -14.81
CA LEU A 39 -14.78 15.47 -16.20
C LEU A 39 -16.30 15.37 -16.31
N PHE A 40 -16.94 14.49 -15.55
CA PHE A 40 -18.40 14.37 -15.50
C PHE A 40 -19.04 15.64 -14.93
N TRP A 41 -18.45 16.19 -13.87
CA TRP A 41 -18.91 17.44 -13.26
C TRP A 41 -18.78 18.64 -14.21
N VAL A 42 -17.63 18.79 -14.88
CA VAL A 42 -17.39 19.84 -15.89
C VAL A 42 -18.32 19.70 -17.09
N ALA A 43 -18.64 18.47 -17.49
CA ALA A 43 -19.61 18.21 -18.56
C ALA A 43 -21.08 18.47 -18.15
N GLY A 44 -21.34 18.89 -16.91
CA GLY A 44 -22.69 19.16 -16.41
C GLY A 44 -23.57 17.92 -16.33
N LYS A 45 -22.98 16.71 -16.28
CA LYS A 45 -23.76 15.48 -16.20
C LYS A 45 -24.46 15.40 -14.84
N PRO A 46 -25.74 14.96 -14.80
CA PRO A 46 -26.42 14.73 -13.55
C PRO A 46 -25.71 13.66 -12.72
N TRP A 47 -25.84 13.74 -11.40
CA TRP A 47 -25.33 12.71 -10.50
C TRP A 47 -26.19 11.45 -10.63
N GLU A 48 -25.62 10.44 -11.27
CA GLU A 48 -26.23 9.12 -11.40
C GLU A 48 -25.65 8.15 -10.37
N LEU A 49 -26.26 6.97 -10.23
CA LEU A 49 -25.77 5.89 -9.36
C LEU A 49 -24.28 5.61 -9.58
N ALA A 50 -23.81 5.66 -10.83
CA ALA A 50 -22.41 5.51 -11.17
C ALA A 50 -21.53 6.52 -10.43
N SER A 51 -21.88 7.81 -10.41
CA SER A 51 -21.11 8.87 -9.73
C SER A 51 -20.91 8.59 -8.24
N TYR A 52 -21.94 8.04 -7.57
CA TYR A 52 -21.83 7.63 -6.18
C TYR A 52 -20.92 6.41 -5.99
N LEU A 53 -20.92 5.45 -6.92
CA LEU A 53 -20.01 4.31 -6.90
C LEU A 53 -18.55 4.72 -7.13
N TRP A 54 -18.31 5.69 -8.03
CA TRP A 54 -16.99 6.31 -8.22
C TRP A 54 -16.54 6.99 -6.92
N LEU A 55 -17.40 7.79 -6.29
CA LEU A 55 -17.08 8.43 -5.01
C LEU A 55 -16.77 7.40 -3.90
N ALA A 56 -17.59 6.35 -3.78
CA ALA A 56 -17.38 5.29 -2.79
C ALA A 56 -16.04 4.58 -3.01
N THR A 57 -15.67 4.32 -4.26
CA THR A 57 -14.41 3.66 -4.59
C THR A 57 -13.20 4.57 -4.33
N ILE A 58 -13.32 5.89 -4.54
CA ILE A 58 -12.31 6.87 -4.10
C ILE A 58 -12.12 6.79 -2.57
N LEU A 59 -13.21 6.74 -1.79
CA LEU A 59 -13.11 6.64 -0.33
C LEU A 59 -12.44 5.34 0.11
N VAL A 60 -12.77 4.21 -0.52
CA VAL A 60 -12.09 2.92 -0.26
C VAL A 60 -10.61 3.01 -0.60
N ALA A 61 -10.25 3.64 -1.73
CA ALA A 61 -8.86 3.80 -2.13
C ALA A 61 -8.07 4.67 -1.14
N LEU A 62 -8.66 5.76 -0.65
CA LEU A 62 -8.06 6.60 0.40
C LEU A 62 -7.89 5.82 1.71
N GLY A 63 -8.88 5.00 2.11
CA GLY A 63 -8.78 4.10 3.25
C GLY A 63 -7.64 3.07 3.10
N GLY A 64 -7.52 2.48 1.91
CA GLY A 64 -6.43 1.58 1.56
C GLY A 64 -5.06 2.26 1.64
N LEU A 65 -4.93 3.49 1.13
CA LEU A 65 -3.70 4.28 1.23
C LEU A 65 -3.35 4.63 2.68
N ALA A 66 -4.34 5.02 3.50
CA ALA A 66 -4.13 5.30 4.92
C ALA A 66 -3.67 4.05 5.67
N PHE A 67 -4.30 2.90 5.39
CA PHE A 67 -3.87 1.60 5.93
C PHE A 67 -2.44 1.25 5.52
N LEU A 68 -2.08 1.48 4.26
CA LEU A 68 -0.72 1.26 3.77
C LEU A 68 0.29 2.19 4.45
N LEU A 69 -0.03 3.47 4.66
CA LEU A 69 0.83 4.39 5.40
C LEU A 69 1.01 3.95 6.86
N TYR A 70 -0.04 3.43 7.49
CA TYR A 70 0.04 2.83 8.81
C TYR A 70 0.92 1.58 8.82
N ALA A 71 0.74 0.68 7.85
CA ALA A 71 1.58 -0.51 7.69
C ALA A 71 3.04 -0.13 7.45
N ARG A 72 3.33 0.88 6.61
CA ARG A 72 4.67 1.40 6.38
C ARG A 72 5.33 1.89 7.67
N ARG A 73 4.59 2.59 8.53
CA ARG A 73 5.14 3.06 9.81
C ARG A 73 5.54 1.90 10.71
N ASN A 74 4.76 0.83 10.71
CA ASN A 74 4.94 -0.31 11.60
C ASN A 74 5.94 -1.37 11.08
N ASP A 75 5.98 -1.57 9.77
CA ASP A 75 6.77 -2.64 9.14
C ASP A 75 8.14 -2.13 8.65
N ARG A 76 8.43 -0.83 8.78
CA ARG A 76 9.72 -0.23 8.42
C ARG A 76 10.93 -0.98 9.02
N PRO A 77 10.98 -1.32 10.32
CA PRO A 77 12.13 -2.03 10.88
C PRO A 77 12.32 -3.42 10.25
N PHE A 78 11.23 -4.09 9.89
CA PHE A 78 11.28 -5.39 9.23
C PHE A 78 11.84 -5.28 7.81
N TRP A 79 11.48 -4.24 7.06
CA TRP A 79 12.02 -4.02 5.72
C TRP A 79 13.52 -3.74 5.73
N ASP A 80 13.99 -2.99 6.72
CA ASP A 80 15.41 -2.66 6.87
C ASP A 80 16.24 -3.93 7.21
N GLU A 81 15.72 -4.80 8.08
CA GLU A 81 16.33 -6.12 8.37
C GLU A 81 16.36 -7.04 7.14
N GLU A 82 15.28 -7.05 6.35
CA GLU A 82 15.19 -7.88 5.14
C GLU A 82 16.19 -7.40 4.07
N GLU A 83 16.38 -6.09 3.92
CA GLU A 83 17.39 -5.51 3.02
C GLU A 83 18.82 -5.80 3.48
N ALA A 84 19.09 -5.73 4.78
CA ALA A 84 20.40 -6.09 5.32
C ALA A 84 20.77 -7.55 5.01
N ARG A 85 19.83 -8.49 5.22
CA ARG A 85 20.05 -9.91 4.90
C ARG A 85 20.28 -10.15 3.41
N ARG A 86 19.52 -9.47 2.53
CA ARG A 86 19.73 -9.57 1.07
C ARG A 86 21.08 -8.98 0.65
N ALA A 87 21.50 -7.87 1.25
CA ALA A 87 22.79 -7.26 0.97
C ALA A 87 23.95 -8.18 1.40
N GLU A 88 23.84 -8.83 2.56
CA GLU A 88 24.81 -9.83 3.01
C GLU A 88 24.85 -11.06 2.10
N TRP A 89 23.70 -11.56 1.65
CA TRP A 89 23.63 -12.66 0.69
C TRP A 89 24.32 -12.29 -0.63
N ASN A 90 24.01 -11.11 -1.17
CA ASN A 90 24.64 -10.62 -2.41
C ASN A 90 26.14 -10.33 -2.23
N ARG A 91 26.60 -9.99 -1.03
CA ARG A 91 28.04 -9.85 -0.74
C ARG A 91 28.73 -11.22 -0.71
N ARG A 92 28.12 -12.23 -0.05
CA ARG A 92 28.65 -13.60 0.00
C ARG A 92 28.61 -14.31 -1.34
N GLY A 93 27.53 -14.16 -2.11
CA GLY A 93 27.38 -14.75 -3.44
C GLY A 93 28.27 -14.12 -4.53
N ARG A 94 28.87 -12.94 -4.28
CA ARG A 94 29.88 -12.33 -5.15
C ARG A 94 31.32 -12.66 -4.74
N ALA A 95 31.50 -13.35 -3.60
CA ALA A 95 32.80 -13.80 -3.11
C ALA A 95 33.11 -15.26 -3.47
N LEU A 96 32.20 -15.91 -4.22
CA LEU A 96 32.34 -17.22 -4.86
C LEU A 96 32.41 -17.01 -6.37
#